data_AF-A0A819WUR0-F1
#
_entry.id   AF-A0A819WUR0-F1
#
_cell.length_a   1.000
_cell.length_b   1.000
_cell.length_c   1.000
_cell.angle_alpha   90.00
_cell.angle_beta   90.00
_cell.angle_gamma   90.00
#
_symmetry.space_group_name_H-M   'P 1'
#
loop_
_entity.id
_entity.type
_entity.pdbx_description
1 polymer ?
#
loop_
_entity_poly.entity_id
_entity_poly.type
_entity_poly.pdbx_seq_one_letter_code
_entity_poly.pdbx_strand_id
1 'polypeptide(L)'
;NYPKALSYHEIALAMRLESLPPNHPDLAASFNNIGLVYKKMNKYSEAYSSHQRAVQIAQKSLPTNHPDFEGYRQNLERIKRKL
;
A
#
# COMPACT_ATOMS: atom_id res chain seq x y z
N ASN A 1 -13.70 3.64 13.00
CA ASN A 1 -12.40 3.90 13.66
C ASN A 1 -11.31 3.20 12.83
N TYR A 2 -10.03 3.58 12.99
CA TYR A 2 -8.95 3.04 12.14
C TYR A 2 -8.73 1.52 12.24
N PRO A 3 -8.84 0.85 13.41
CA PRO A 3 -8.72 -0.61 13.48
C PRO A 3 -9.75 -1.36 12.63
N LYS A 4 -11.01 -0.90 12.63
CA LYS A 4 -12.06 -1.49 11.78
C LYS A 4 -11.77 -1.29 10.30
N ALA A 5 -11.26 -0.11 9.91
CA ALA A 5 -10.86 0.16 8.53
C ALA A 5 -9.68 -0.73 8.08
N LEU A 6 -8.70 -0.93 8.96
CA LEU A 6 -7.57 -1.82 8.72
C LEU A 6 -8.05 -3.25 8.44
N SER A 7 -8.92 -3.78 9.30
CA SER A 7 -9.52 -5.11 9.12
C SER A 7 -10.21 -5.28 7.77
N TYR A 8 -10.99 -4.30 7.31
CA TYR A 8 -11.62 -4.38 5.99
C TYR A 8 -10.61 -4.37 4.84
N HIS A 9 -9.54 -3.58 4.93
CA HIS A 9 -8.49 -3.59 3.91
C HIS A 9 -7.69 -4.90 3.90
N GLU A 10 -7.43 -5.51 5.06
CA GLU A 10 -6.74 -6.79 5.18
C GLU A 10 -7.58 -7.94 4.60
N ILE A 11 -8.89 -7.96 4.87
CA ILE A 11 -9.81 -8.93 4.25
C ILE A 11 -9.84 -8.77 2.73
N ALA A 12 -9.96 -7.53 2.23
CA ALA A 12 -9.95 -7.27 0.79
C ALA A 12 -8.61 -7.66 0.14
N LEU A 13 -7.48 -7.43 0.84
CA LEU A 13 -6.17 -7.87 0.38
C LEU A 13 -6.08 -9.39 0.28
N ALA A 14 -6.58 -10.12 1.28
CA ALA A 14 -6.58 -11.59 1.27
C ALA A 14 -7.35 -12.14 0.05
N MET A 15 -8.56 -11.65 -0.21
CA MET A 15 -9.35 -12.06 -1.38
C MET A 15 -8.64 -11.74 -2.72
N ARG A 16 -7.96 -10.59 -2.80
CA ARG A 16 -7.19 -10.20 -3.98
C ARG A 16 -5.95 -11.07 -4.18
N LEU A 17 -5.28 -11.48 -3.11
CA LEU A 17 -4.12 -12.37 -3.18
C LEU A 17 -4.51 -13.76 -3.70
N GLU A 18 -5.72 -14.23 -3.43
CA GLU A 18 -6.24 -15.50 -3.94
C GLU A 18 -6.68 -15.42 -5.41
N SER A 19 -7.14 -14.26 -5.87
CA SER A 19 -7.78 -14.10 -7.19
C SER A 19 -6.90 -13.44 -8.26
N LEU A 20 -5.84 -12.73 -7.87
CA LEU A 20 -5.04 -11.92 -8.79
C LEU A 20 -3.59 -12.41 -8.87
N PRO A 21 -2.93 -12.22 -10.03
CA PRO A 21 -1.51 -12.52 -10.15
C PRO A 21 -0.68 -11.64 -9.20
N PRO A 22 0.51 -12.10 -8.73
CA PRO A 22 1.27 -11.44 -7.67
C PRO A 22 1.68 -9.98 -7.93
N ASN A 23 1.72 -9.55 -9.20
CA ASN A 23 2.07 -8.19 -9.58
C ASN A 23 0.84 -7.33 -9.93
N HIS A 24 -0.39 -7.79 -9.75
CA HIS A 24 -1.57 -7.04 -10.16
C HIS A 24 -1.63 -5.64 -9.49
N PRO A 25 -1.92 -4.55 -10.22
CA PRO A 25 -1.92 -3.19 -9.66
C PRO A 25 -2.89 -3.00 -8.48
N ASP A 26 -4.02 -3.72 -8.45
CA ASP A 26 -4.94 -3.70 -7.30
C ASP A 26 -4.30 -4.19 -5.99
N LEU A 27 -3.30 -5.07 -6.06
CA LEU A 27 -2.52 -5.45 -4.88
C LEU A 27 -1.70 -4.26 -4.39
N ALA A 28 -1.09 -3.48 -5.30
CA ALA A 28 -0.37 -2.25 -4.94
C ALA A 28 -1.31 -1.24 -4.24
N ALA A 29 -2.50 -1.01 -4.81
CA ALA A 29 -3.50 -0.14 -4.21
C ALA A 29 -3.92 -0.60 -2.80
N SER A 30 -4.10 -1.92 -2.61
CA SER A 30 -4.47 -2.51 -1.32
C SER A 30 -3.41 -2.24 -0.26
N PHE A 31 -2.14 -2.54 -0.56
CA PHE A 31 -1.03 -2.27 0.37
C PHE A 31 -0.87 -0.77 0.65
N ASN A 32 -1.05 0.10 -0.34
CA ASN A 32 -0.97 1.54 -0.13
C ASN A 32 -2.05 2.03 0.85
N ASN A 33 -3.29 1.54 0.72
CA ASN A 33 -4.39 1.91 1.61
C ASN A 33 -4.15 1.43 3.05
N ILE A 34 -3.64 0.20 3.22
CA ILE A 34 -3.22 -0.32 4.53
C ILE A 34 -2.14 0.60 5.13
N GLY A 35 -1.15 1.00 4.34
CA GLY A 35 -0.11 1.95 4.77
C GLY A 35 -0.67 3.30 5.23
N LEU A 36 -1.68 3.83 4.53
CA LEU A 36 -2.36 5.06 4.94
C LEU A 36 -3.08 4.91 6.28
N VAL A 37 -3.72 3.76 6.53
CA VAL A 37 -4.39 3.50 7.82
C VAL A 37 -3.37 3.40 8.95
N TYR A 38 -2.28 2.64 8.77
CA TYR A 38 -1.20 2.57 9.76
C TYR A 38 -0.60 3.95 10.06
N LYS A 39 -0.38 4.77 9.03
CA LYS A 39 0.08 6.17 9.20
C LYS A 39 -0.88 6.97 10.07
N LYS A 40 -2.19 6.82 9.88
CA LYS A 40 -3.22 7.50 10.69
C LYS A 40 -3.27 7.02 12.15
N MET A 41 -2.76 5.81 12.40
CA MET A 41 -2.59 5.25 13.75
C MET A 41 -1.21 5.56 14.36
N ASN A 42 -0.38 6.38 13.71
CA ASN A 42 1.02 6.67 14.09
C ASN A 42 1.93 5.42 14.12
N LYS A 43 1.54 4.35 13.44
CA LYS A 43 2.30 3.11 13.28
C LYS A 43 3.22 3.21 12.06
N TYR A 44 4.27 4.00 12.19
CA TYR A 44 5.07 4.43 11.03
C TYR A 44 5.89 3.30 10.41
N SER A 45 6.39 2.36 11.21
CA SER A 45 7.12 1.19 10.70
C SER A 45 6.22 0.28 9.85
N GLU A 46 5.02 -0.03 10.32
CA GLU A 46 4.04 -0.84 9.58
C GLU A 46 3.53 -0.12 8.32
N ALA A 47 3.36 1.20 8.42
CA ALA A 47 3.01 2.04 7.27
C ALA A 47 4.11 2.04 6.20
N TYR A 48 5.39 2.15 6.62
CA TYR A 48 6.53 2.09 5.72
C TYR A 48 6.59 0.75 4.98
N SER A 49 6.51 -0.37 5.70
CA SER A 49 6.51 -1.72 5.09
C SER A 49 5.38 -1.89 4.08
N SER A 50 4.18 -1.39 4.39
CA SER A 50 3.02 -1.45 3.50
C SER A 50 3.21 -0.60 2.24
N HIS A 51 3.66 0.65 2.39
CA HIS A 51 3.96 1.52 1.24
C HIS A 51 5.10 0.98 0.37
N GLN A 52 6.13 0.38 0.98
CA GLN A 52 7.23 -0.24 0.26
C GLN A 52 6.73 -1.40 -0.62
N ARG A 53 5.83 -2.24 -0.08
CA ARG A 53 5.24 -3.34 -0.85
C ARG A 53 4.38 -2.82 -2.01
N ALA A 54 3.61 -1.75 -1.80
CA ALA A 54 2.84 -1.12 -2.87
C ALA A 54 3.72 -0.63 -4.02
N VAL A 55 4.82 0.06 -3.72
CA VAL A 55 5.79 0.55 -4.72
C VAL A 55 6.44 -0.61 -5.48
N GLN A 56 6.84 -1.68 -4.80
CA GLN A 56 7.45 -2.86 -5.44
C GLN A 56 6.51 -3.55 -6.45
N ILE A 57 5.22 -3.66 -6.11
CA ILE A 57 4.22 -4.26 -7.01
C ILE A 57 3.97 -3.33 -8.19
N ALA A 58 3.70 -2.05 -7.92
CA ALA A 58 3.42 -1.05 -8.96
C ALA A 58 4.59 -0.90 -9.95
N GLN A 59 5.84 -0.97 -9.48
CA GLN A 59 7.02 -0.93 -10.36
C GLN A 59 7.04 -2.08 -11.37
N LYS A 60 6.45 -3.24 -11.05
CA LYS A 60 6.40 -4.42 -11.92
C LYS A 60 5.17 -4.44 -12.83
N SER A 61 4.18 -3.58 -12.60
CA SER A 61 2.86 -3.69 -13.25
C SER A 61 2.32 -2.42 -13.86
N LEU A 62 2.91 -1.28 -13.55
CA LEU A 62 2.54 0.01 -14.09
C LEU A 62 3.73 0.66 -14.82
N PRO A 63 3.48 1.44 -15.89
CA PRO A 63 4.49 2.31 -16.47
C PRO A 63 5.07 3.28 -15.43
N THR A 64 6.32 3.68 -15.60
CA THR A 64 7.02 4.57 -14.66
C THR A 64 6.40 5.96 -14.53
N ASN A 65 5.62 6.40 -15.53
CA ASN A 65 4.89 7.67 -15.54
C ASN A 65 3.42 7.54 -15.08
N HIS A 66 2.98 6.38 -14.59
CA HIS A 66 1.62 6.18 -14.13
C HIS A 66 1.35 6.99 -12.84
N PRO A 67 0.25 7.78 -12.75
CA PRO A 67 -0.03 8.63 -11.60
C PRO A 67 -0.06 7.88 -10.27
N ASP A 68 -0.65 6.68 -10.24
CA ASP A 68 -0.69 5.86 -9.02
C ASP A 68 0.69 5.42 -8.56
N PHE A 69 1.58 5.06 -9.48
CA PHE A 69 2.94 4.66 -9.13
C PHE A 69 3.70 5.81 -8.47
N GLU A 70 3.58 7.01 -9.04
CA GLU A 70 4.18 8.21 -8.46
C GLU A 70 3.54 8.56 -7.09
N GLY A 71 2.22 8.44 -6.96
CA GLY A 71 1.52 8.61 -5.70
C GLY A 71 1.99 7.65 -4.59
N TYR A 72 2.23 6.38 -4.93
CA TYR A 72 2.77 5.39 -3.98
C TYR A 72 4.20 5.74 -3.54
N ARG A 73 5.06 6.18 -4.47
CA ARG A 73 6.42 6.63 -4.16
C ARG A 73 6.41 7.85 -3.23
N GLN A 74 5.56 8.83 -3.50
CA GLN A 74 5.44 10.00 -2.63
C GLN A 74 4.96 9.63 -1.23
N ASN A 75 4.02 8.68 -1.10
CA ASN A 75 3.60 8.20 0.21
C ASN A 75 4.73 7.49 0.96
N LEU A 76 5.54 6.67 0.27
CA LEU A 76 6.72 6.02 0.84
C LEU A 76 7.76 7.04 1.35
N GLU A 77 8.06 8.06 0.55
CA GLU A 77 9.00 9.11 0.96
C GLU A 77 8.48 9.93 2.14
N ARG A 78 7.18 10.22 2.17
CA ARG A 78 6.55 10.94 3.28
C ARG A 78 6.59 10.15 4.59
N ILE A 79 6.36 8.83 4.53
CA ILE A 79 6.37 7.99 5.74
C ILE A 79 7.80 7.74 6.23
N LYS A 80 8.79 7.64 5.32
CA LYS A 80 10.21 7.51 5.67
C LYS A 80 10.72 8.67 6.52
N ARG A 81 10.22 9.89 6.30
CA ARG A 81 10.54 11.08 7.11
C ARG A 81 9.94 11.08 8.51
N LYS A 82 9.07 10.10 8.83
CA LYS A 82 8.39 9.95 10.12
C LYS A 82 8.88 8.73 10.91
N LEU A 83 9.77 7.93 10.33
CA LEU A 83 10.50 6.87 11.05
C LEU A 83 11.54 7.52 11.97
#